data_AF-A0A1C5ZPQ5-F1
#
_entry.id   AF-A0A1C5ZPQ5-F1
#
_cell.length_a   1.000
_cell.length_b   1.000
_cell.length_c   1.000
_cell.angle_alpha   90.00
_cell.angle_beta   90.00
_cell.angle_gamma   90.00
#
_symmetry.space_group_name_H-M   'P 1'
#
loop_
_entity.id
_entity.type
_entity.pdbx_description
1 polymer ?
#
loop_
_entity_poly.entity_id
_entity_poly.type
_entity_poly.pdbx_seq_one_letter_code
_entity_poly.pdbx_strand_id
1 'polypeptide(L)'
;MSIVIVGGNERMVCQYEDICKGYGCKAKVFAKEKGAMKKKIGAPDLLILFTSTVSHKMVNCAVEEAKKKSIPVCRCHTSSASALENILREYCA
;
A
#
# COMPACT_ATOMS: atom_id res chain seq x y z
N MET A 1 4.40 -9.06 -9.77
CA MET A 1 3.36 -8.07 -9.41
C MET A 1 3.99 -6.87 -8.71
N SER A 2 3.42 -5.68 -8.86
CA SER A 2 3.85 -4.44 -8.20
C SER A 2 2.76 -3.92 -7.27
N ILE A 3 3.14 -3.60 -6.03
CA ILE A 3 2.21 -3.22 -4.96
C ILE A 3 2.64 -1.87 -4.39
N VAL A 4 1.68 -0.99 -4.16
CA VAL A 4 1.89 0.24 -3.40
C VAL A 4 1.14 0.14 -2.07
N ILE A 5 1.85 0.33 -0.97
CA ILE A 5 1.28 0.37 0.38
C ILE A 5 1.26 1.82 0.84
N VAL A 6 0.11 2.28 1.34
CA VAL A 6 -0.09 3.63 1.86
C VAL A 6 -0.47 3.54 3.34
N GLY A 7 0.33 4.18 4.18
CA GLY A 7 0.24 4.08 5.64
C GLY A 7 1.13 2.98 6.22
N GLY A 8 0.80 2.59 7.44
CA GLY A 8 1.52 1.62 8.25
C GLY A 8 2.57 2.24 9.15
N ASN A 9 3.06 1.44 10.10
CA ASN A 9 4.13 1.85 10.98
C ASN A 9 5.44 2.07 10.19
N GLU A 10 6.03 3.26 10.31
CA GLU A 10 7.27 3.64 9.62
C GLU A 10 8.46 2.73 9.93
N ARG A 11 8.51 2.19 11.16
CA ARG A 11 9.57 1.26 11.58
C ARG A 11 9.45 -0.10 10.89
N MET A 12 8.28 -0.42 10.35
CA MET A 12 7.97 -1.69 9.69
C MET A 12 8.04 -1.59 8.16
N VAL A 13 8.45 -0.45 7.59
CA VAL A 13 8.55 -0.29 6.12
C VAL A 13 9.36 -1.42 5.48
N CYS A 14 10.56 -1.69 6.02
CA CYS A 14 11.41 -2.77 5.53
C CYS A 14 10.74 -4.15 5.67
N GLN A 15 9.98 -4.37 6.76
CA GLN A 15 9.24 -5.62 6.95
C GLN A 15 8.11 -5.78 5.94
N TYR A 16 7.33 -4.73 5.66
CA TYR A 16 6.28 -4.81 4.64
C TYR A 16 6.87 -5.11 3.25
N GLU A 17 8.01 -4.50 2.93
CA GLU A 17 8.72 -4.76 1.67
C GLU A 17 9.22 -6.21 1.59
N ASP A 18 9.79 -6.73 2.67
CA ASP A 18 10.29 -8.11 2.75
C ASP A 18 9.14 -9.13 2.65
N ILE A 19 8.04 -8.90 3.36
CA ILE A 19 6.82 -9.70 3.26
C ILE A 19 6.36 -9.75 1.81
N CYS A 20 6.17 -8.61 1.14
CA CYS A 20 5.75 -8.60 -0.26
C CYS A 20 6.74 -9.33 -1.18
N LYS A 21 8.05 -9.18 -0.93
CA LYS A 21 9.10 -9.87 -1.69
C LYS A 21 9.03 -11.38 -1.52
N GLY A 22 8.67 -11.87 -0.33
CA GLY A 22 8.42 -13.29 -0.06
C GLY A 22 7.29 -13.88 -0.93
N TYR A 23 6.31 -13.08 -1.31
CA TYR A 23 5.24 -13.45 -2.26
C TYR A 23 5.61 -13.15 -3.74
N GLY A 24 6.86 -12.79 -4.04
CA GLY A 24 7.28 -12.43 -5.41
C GLY A 24 6.74 -11.07 -5.90
N CYS A 25 6.21 -10.26 -4.99
CA CYS A 25 5.57 -8.99 -5.27
C CYS A 25 6.55 -7.82 -4.93
N LYS A 26 6.78 -6.88 -5.87
CA LYS A 26 7.62 -5.69 -5.64
C LYS A 26 6.81 -4.60 -4.95
N ALA A 27 7.13 -4.29 -3.71
CA ALA A 27 6.38 -3.29 -2.94
C ALA A 27 7.04 -1.91 -2.92
N LYS A 28 6.19 -0.88 -2.75
CA LYS A 28 6.60 0.49 -2.47
C LYS A 28 5.74 1.05 -1.35
N VAL A 29 6.35 1.44 -0.24
CA VAL A 29 5.63 1.84 0.97
C VAL A 29 5.69 3.35 1.20
N PHE A 30 4.53 3.95 1.44
CA PHE A 30 4.34 5.34 1.81
C PHE A 30 3.76 5.44 3.23
N ALA A 31 4.59 5.19 4.24
CA ALA A 31 4.18 5.28 5.65
C ALA A 31 3.93 6.72 6.16
N LYS A 32 4.46 7.73 5.46
CA LYS A 32 4.23 9.15 5.72
C LYS A 32 3.88 9.91 4.45
N GLU A 33 3.16 11.02 4.60
CA GLU A 33 2.95 11.97 3.53
C GLU A 33 4.30 12.56 3.10
N LYS A 34 4.77 12.18 1.90
CA LYS A 34 5.87 12.86 1.22
C LYS A 34 5.24 13.65 0.07
N GLY A 35 5.60 14.93 -0.07
CA GLY A 35 4.94 15.92 -0.96
C GLY A 35 4.84 15.58 -2.46
N ALA A 36 5.29 14.40 -2.89
CA ALA A 36 5.13 13.87 -4.24
C ALA A 36 4.53 12.45 -4.28
N MET A 37 3.78 12.02 -3.26
CA MET A 37 3.12 10.70 -3.21
C MET A 37 2.32 10.43 -4.49
N LYS A 38 1.46 11.37 -4.90
CA LYS A 38 0.66 11.32 -6.15
C LYS A 38 1.46 10.90 -7.38
N LYS A 39 2.63 11.54 -7.58
CA LYS A 39 3.53 11.27 -8.71
C LYS A 39 4.27 9.93 -8.55
N LYS A 40 4.53 9.52 -7.31
CA LYS A 40 5.34 8.33 -6.98
C LYS A 40 4.54 7.04 -6.88
N ILE A 41 3.20 7.08 -6.77
CA ILE A 41 2.34 5.89 -6.80
C ILE A 41 2.55 5.11 -8.09
N GLY A 42 2.65 5.79 -9.24
CA GLY A 42 2.77 5.11 -10.54
C GLY A 42 1.46 4.41 -10.92
N ALA A 43 1.57 3.24 -11.58
CA ALA A 43 0.45 2.37 -11.94
C ALA A 43 0.71 0.94 -11.44
N PRO A 44 0.62 0.70 -10.11
CA PRO A 44 0.81 -0.63 -9.53
C PRO A 44 -0.36 -1.54 -9.88
N ASP A 45 -0.15 -2.85 -9.74
CA ASP A 45 -1.19 -3.86 -9.88
C ASP A 45 -2.16 -3.85 -8.69
N LEU A 46 -1.70 -3.43 -7.51
CA LEU A 46 -2.52 -3.32 -6.29
C LEU A 46 -2.09 -2.14 -5.43
N LEU A 47 -3.08 -1.41 -4.88
CA LEU A 47 -2.85 -0.40 -3.86
C LEU A 47 -3.46 -0.84 -2.52
N ILE A 48 -2.63 -1.01 -1.50
CA ILE A 48 -3.05 -1.35 -0.14
C ILE A 48 -3.06 -0.08 0.70
N LEU A 49 -4.15 0.18 1.39
CA LEU A 49 -4.35 1.39 2.18
C LEU A 49 -4.64 1.03 3.64
N PHE A 50 -3.70 1.32 4.53
CA PHE A 50 -3.83 1.10 5.97
C PHE A 50 -4.58 2.26 6.65
N THR A 51 -5.92 2.19 6.67
CA THR A 51 -6.83 3.31 6.99
C THR A 51 -6.63 3.90 8.39
N SER A 52 -6.19 3.11 9.38
CA SER A 52 -5.99 3.59 10.76
C SER A 52 -4.78 4.53 10.92
N THR A 53 -3.85 4.50 9.97
CA THR A 53 -2.54 5.18 10.08
C THR A 53 -2.32 6.29 9.06
N VAL A 54 -3.30 6.53 8.19
CA VAL A 54 -3.21 7.48 7.07
C VAL A 54 -4.06 8.72 7.34
N SER A 55 -3.55 9.88 6.96
CA SER A 55 -4.35 11.11 6.99
C SER A 55 -5.42 11.10 5.90
N HIS A 56 -6.53 11.81 6.11
CA HIS A 56 -7.57 11.98 5.09
C HIS A 56 -7.01 12.48 3.75
N LYS A 57 -5.98 13.34 3.79
CA LYS A 57 -5.29 13.85 2.60
C LYS A 57 -4.55 12.74 1.85
N MET A 58 -3.87 11.84 2.55
CA MET A 58 -3.23 10.66 1.95
C MET A 58 -4.25 9.70 1.36
N VAL A 59 -5.38 9.48 2.06
CA VAL A 59 -6.47 8.62 1.56
C VAL A 59 -7.04 9.18 0.27
N ASN A 60 -7.45 10.45 0.25
CA ASN A 60 -8.00 11.08 -0.95
C ASN A 60 -7.01 11.01 -2.10
N CYS A 61 -5.74 11.35 -1.86
CA CYS A 61 -4.72 11.29 -2.90
C CYS A 61 -4.52 9.88 -3.48
N ALA A 62 -4.46 8.85 -2.63
CA ALA A 62 -4.31 7.47 -3.06
C ALA A 62 -5.54 6.96 -3.83
N VAL A 63 -6.74 7.20 -3.30
CA VAL A 63 -8.01 6.73 -3.88
C VAL A 63 -8.30 7.43 -5.21
N GLU A 64 -8.07 8.75 -5.30
CA GLU A 64 -8.24 9.48 -6.55
C GLU A 64 -7.31 8.98 -7.65
N GLU A 65 -6.03 8.76 -7.34
CA GLU A 65 -5.08 8.26 -8.33
C GLU A 65 -5.36 6.80 -8.71
N ALA A 66 -5.76 5.98 -7.76
CA ALA A 66 -6.19 4.62 -8.04
C ALA A 66 -7.41 4.59 -8.97
N LYS A 67 -8.42 5.44 -8.70
CA LYS A 67 -9.60 5.57 -9.55
C LYS A 67 -9.27 6.04 -10.96
N LYS A 68 -8.38 7.03 -11.11
CA LYS A 68 -7.98 7.54 -12.44
C LYS A 68 -7.26 6.50 -13.29
N LYS A 69 -6.51 5.60 -12.65
CA LYS A 69 -5.70 4.58 -13.32
C LYS A 69 -6.34 3.19 -13.27
N SER A 70 -7.58 3.09 -12.79
CA SER A 70 -8.30 1.82 -12.59
C SER A 70 -7.49 0.78 -11.80
N ILE A 71 -6.74 1.23 -10.78
CA ILE A 71 -5.96 0.36 -9.89
C ILE A 71 -6.90 -0.20 -8.82
N PRO A 72 -6.89 -1.51 -8.55
CA PRO A 72 -7.65 -2.07 -7.44
C PRO A 72 -7.09 -1.59 -6.09
N VAL A 73 -8.00 -1.18 -5.20
CA VAL A 73 -7.65 -0.66 -3.87
C VAL A 73 -8.14 -1.64 -2.80
N CYS A 74 -7.21 -2.20 -2.04
CA CYS A 74 -7.52 -2.94 -0.82
C CYS A 74 -7.40 -2.00 0.39
N ARG A 75 -8.47 -1.90 1.18
CA ARG A 75 -8.48 -1.10 2.42
C ARG A 75 -8.39 -2.02 3.61
N CYS A 76 -7.40 -1.81 4.46
CA CYS A 76 -7.25 -2.55 5.70
C CYS A 76 -7.17 -1.59 6.87
N HIS A 77 -7.89 -1.88 7.95
CA HIS A 77 -7.83 -1.04 9.14
C HIS A 77 -6.52 -1.24 9.90
N THR A 78 -6.06 -2.48 9.99
CA THR A 78 -4.87 -2.86 10.76
C THR A 78 -3.62 -2.82 9.88
N SER A 79 -2.52 -2.29 10.41
CA SER A 79 -1.23 -2.23 9.72
C SER A 79 -0.23 -3.29 10.20
N SER A 80 -0.69 -4.44 10.67
CA SER A 80 0.20 -5.51 11.14
C SER A 80 0.80 -6.31 9.97
N ALA A 81 1.90 -7.00 10.22
CA ALA A 81 2.50 -7.94 9.27
C ALA A 81 1.48 -9.00 8.82
N SER A 82 0.76 -9.62 9.76
CA SER A 82 -0.24 -10.63 9.46
C SER A 82 -1.41 -10.10 8.64
N ALA A 83 -1.82 -8.84 8.85
CA ALA A 83 -2.84 -8.20 8.03
C ALA A 83 -2.37 -8.02 6.58
N LEU A 84 -1.11 -7.62 6.39
CA LEU A 84 -0.50 -7.54 5.06
C LEU A 84 -0.42 -8.93 4.41
N GLU A 85 0.06 -9.94 5.14
CA GLU A 85 0.17 -11.31 4.62
C GLU A 85 -1.17 -11.87 4.16
N ASN A 86 -2.25 -11.67 4.92
CA ASN A 86 -3.59 -12.11 4.51
C ASN A 86 -4.02 -11.45 3.19
N ILE A 87 -3.80 -10.14 3.03
CA ILE A 87 -4.11 -9.45 1.78
C ILE A 87 -3.27 -10.04 0.64
N LEU A 88 -1.97 -10.25 0.84
CA LEU A 88 -1.12 -10.81 -0.22
C LEU A 88 -1.52 -12.24 -0.58
N ARG A 89 -2.00 -13.04 0.37
CA ARG A 89 -2.54 -14.38 0.08
C ARG A 89 -3.81 -14.34 -0.77
N GLU A 90 -4.65 -13.31 -0.64
CA GLU A 90 -5.85 -13.18 -1.47
C GLU A 90 -5.55 -12.65 -2.88
N TYR A 91 -4.50 -11.83 -3.04
CA TYR A 91 -4.23 -11.11 -4.29
C TYR A 91 -2.99 -11.60 -5.08
N CYS A 92 -1.99 -12.21 -4.44
CA CYS A 92 -0.78 -12.74 -5.07
C CYS A 92 -0.81 -14.30 -5.17
N ALA A 93 -1.90 -14.98 -4.77
CA ALA A 93 -2.05 -16.45 -4.88
C ALA A 93 -2.46 -16.92 -6.29
#